data_AF-A0A6J8A7Q4-F1
#
_entry.id   AF-A0A6J8A7Q4-F1
#
_cell.length_a   1.000
_cell.length_b   1.000
_cell.length_c   1.000
_cell.angle_alpha   90.00
_cell.angle_beta   90.00
_cell.angle_gamma   90.00
#
_symmetry.space_group_name_H-M   'P 1'
#
loop_
_entity.id
_entity.type
_entity.pdbx_description
1 polymer ?
#
loop_
_entity_poly.entity_id
_entity_poly.type
_entity_poly.pdbx_seq_one_letter_code
_entity_poly.pdbx_strand_id
1 'polypeptide(L)'
;MNMQTISPLNNNNEIETSITTISNFLDNCARKCQQTKQKKRQMGNLQIRNQEISTAYKEMKITNLQWYEAGRPPSNHNTIIKKKENKQNFRRVYRTELAMTKSKLKEKILNTTTKDTKIFHMLINKQSKSLRGCIQDLHVDDEILTGEDNIMEGFRKHFANLAVPTRDEDLNYKNEDTIKYEMDIITELTNNSDIKEPTTCEIYKALESMKKGKAFDLTVENFIYAGDTLIDSVH
;
A
#
# COMPACT_ATOMS: atom_id res chain seq x y z
N MET A 1 -54.61 -6.34 77.82
CA MET A 1 -53.20 -6.67 77.53
C MET A 1 -53.13 -7.16 76.10
N ASN A 2 -52.71 -6.32 75.15
CA ASN A 2 -52.43 -6.72 73.77
C ASN A 2 -50.98 -6.37 73.46
N MET A 3 -50.15 -7.41 73.31
CA MET A 3 -48.78 -7.30 72.82
C MET A 3 -48.83 -7.39 71.30
N GLN A 4 -48.43 -6.32 70.60
CA GLN A 4 -48.18 -6.34 69.17
C GLN A 4 -46.73 -6.75 68.92
N THR A 5 -46.55 -7.85 68.20
CA THR A 5 -45.28 -8.34 67.68
C THR A 5 -44.89 -7.57 66.42
N ILE A 6 -43.69 -7.00 66.41
CA ILE A 6 -43.11 -6.32 65.25
C ILE A 6 -42.33 -7.37 64.44
N SER A 7 -42.75 -7.60 63.19
CA SER A 7 -42.12 -8.55 62.27
C SER A 7 -40.92 -7.92 61.52
N PRO A 8 -39.74 -8.55 61.49
CA PRO A 8 -38.58 -8.06 60.72
C PRO A 8 -38.42 -8.90 59.44
N LEU A 9 -39.04 -8.50 58.33
CA LEU A 9 -38.98 -9.27 57.07
C LEU A 9 -38.72 -8.45 55.79
N ASN A 10 -38.43 -7.14 55.89
CA ASN A 10 -38.25 -6.30 54.70
C ASN A 10 -36.79 -5.92 54.36
N ASN A 11 -35.84 -6.09 55.27
CA ASN A 11 -34.46 -5.61 55.06
C ASN A 11 -33.63 -6.48 54.12
N ASN A 12 -33.91 -7.79 54.03
CA ASN A 12 -33.06 -8.69 53.25
C ASN A 12 -33.20 -8.47 51.74
N ASN A 13 -34.40 -8.15 51.26
CA ASN A 13 -34.64 -7.85 49.84
C ASN A 13 -34.03 -6.50 49.43
N GLU A 14 -34.01 -5.52 50.34
CA GLU A 14 -33.36 -4.22 50.11
C GLU A 14 -31.83 -4.34 50.06
N ILE A 15 -31.26 -5.22 50.88
CA ILE A 15 -29.83 -5.53 50.86
C ILE A 15 -29.46 -6.26 49.57
N GLU A 16 -30.23 -7.28 49.17
CA GLU A 16 -29.97 -8.02 47.94
C GLU A 16 -30.04 -7.14 46.69
N THR A 17 -31.07 -6.28 46.60
CA THR A 17 -31.22 -5.31 45.50
C THR A 17 -30.10 -4.28 45.47
N SER A 18 -29.65 -3.80 46.63
CA SER A 18 -28.50 -2.89 46.74
C SER A 18 -27.20 -3.56 46.26
N ILE A 19 -26.97 -4.81 46.64
CA ILE A 19 -25.80 -5.59 46.21
C ILE A 19 -25.83 -5.82 44.69
N THR A 20 -26.98 -6.18 44.12
CA THR A 20 -27.08 -6.37 42.67
C THR A 20 -26.84 -5.07 41.91
N THR A 21 -27.33 -3.94 42.43
CA THR A 21 -27.14 -2.63 41.81
C THR A 21 -25.66 -2.23 41.80
N ILE A 22 -24.95 -2.45 42.91
CA ILE A 22 -23.51 -2.19 43.01
C ILE A 22 -22.72 -3.12 42.08
N SER A 23 -23.06 -4.41 42.04
CA SER A 23 -22.40 -5.39 41.16
C SER A 23 -22.59 -5.01 39.68
N ASN A 24 -23.80 -4.65 39.26
CA ASN A 24 -24.09 -4.19 37.90
C ASN A 24 -23.36 -2.87 37.56
N PHE A 25 -23.20 -1.97 38.53
CA PHE A 25 -22.44 -0.74 38.35
C PHE A 25 -20.94 -1.02 38.16
N LEU A 26 -20.37 -1.90 38.99
CA LEU A 26 -18.96 -2.31 38.89
C LEU A 26 -18.69 -3.03 37.57
N ASP A 27 -19.58 -3.92 37.13
CA ASP A 27 -19.47 -4.61 35.85
C ASP A 27 -19.56 -3.65 34.67
N ASN A 28 -20.45 -2.66 34.72
CA ASN A 28 -20.52 -1.62 33.69
C ASN A 28 -19.27 -0.74 33.67
N CYS A 29 -18.71 -0.40 34.83
CA CYS A 29 -17.43 0.31 34.92
C CYS A 29 -16.27 -0.52 34.37
N ALA A 30 -16.21 -1.82 34.69
CA ALA A 30 -15.21 -2.74 34.18
C ALA A 30 -15.30 -2.92 32.65
N ARG A 31 -16.51 -3.08 32.10
CA ARG A 31 -16.74 -3.15 30.64
C ARG A 31 -16.35 -1.86 29.93
N LYS A 32 -16.68 -0.69 30.51
CA LYS A 32 -16.25 0.62 29.98
C LYS A 32 -14.72 0.79 30.03
N CYS A 33 -14.05 0.28 31.06
CA CYS A 33 -12.58 0.24 31.14
C CYS A 33 -11.94 -0.71 30.12
N GLN A 34 -12.62 -1.80 29.74
CA GLN A 34 -12.12 -2.77 28.76
C GLN A 34 -12.29 -2.31 27.30
N GLN A 35 -13.29 -1.46 27.00
CA GLN A 35 -13.65 -1.10 25.61
C GLN A 35 -12.80 -0.02 24.93
N THR A 36 -11.75 0.52 25.57
CA THR A 36 -10.88 1.52 24.92
C THR A 36 -9.41 1.14 24.85
N LYS A 37 -9.10 -0.14 24.64
CA LYS A 37 -7.89 -0.48 23.86
C LYS A 37 -8.18 -0.17 22.39
N GLN A 38 -8.35 1.11 22.06
CA GLN A 38 -8.26 1.54 20.66
C GLN A 38 -6.95 0.95 20.16
N LYS A 39 -7.03 0.02 19.19
CA LYS A 39 -5.84 -0.47 18.47
C LYS A 39 -5.07 0.78 18.13
N LYS A 40 -3.88 0.97 18.73
CA LYS A 40 -2.99 2.08 18.36
C LYS A 40 -2.89 1.94 16.86
N ARG A 41 -3.54 2.84 16.11
CA ARG A 41 -3.32 2.93 14.67
C ARG A 41 -1.80 3.03 14.58
N GLN A 42 -1.15 2.00 14.06
CA GLN A 42 0.28 2.07 13.81
C GLN A 42 0.41 3.30 12.92
N MET A 43 0.87 4.40 13.51
CA MET A 43 1.15 5.61 12.78
C MET A 43 2.14 5.15 11.73
N GLY A 44 1.72 5.15 10.46
CA GLY A 44 2.58 4.69 9.38
C GLY A 44 3.95 5.33 9.55
N ASN A 45 5.00 4.52 9.46
CA ASN A 45 6.36 5.02 9.56
C ASN A 45 6.49 6.23 8.62
N LEU A 46 6.94 7.36 9.15
CA LEU A 46 7.12 8.58 8.37
C LEU A 46 7.98 8.22 7.15
N GLN A 47 7.45 8.45 5.95
CA GLN A 47 8.11 8.08 4.69
C GLN A 47 9.46 8.78 4.50
N ILE A 48 9.65 9.93 5.16
CA ILE A 48 10.85 10.76 5.11
C ILE A 48 11.25 11.09 6.54
N ARG A 49 12.53 10.88 6.85
CA ARG A 49 13.11 11.16 8.17
C ARG A 49 14.29 12.11 7.99
N ASN A 50 14.02 13.41 8.17
CA ASN A 50 15.02 14.46 8.20
C ASN A 50 15.13 15.00 9.64
N GLN A 51 16.27 15.60 10.01
CA GLN A 51 16.49 16.26 11.29
C GLN A 51 15.43 17.32 11.57
N GLU A 52 15.07 18.14 10.58
CA GLU A 52 14.02 19.16 10.71
C GLU A 52 12.62 18.58 10.98
N ILE A 53 12.26 17.48 10.30
CA ILE A 53 11.00 16.77 10.57
C ILE A 53 11.03 16.20 11.98
N SER A 54 12.19 15.67 12.41
CA SER A 54 12.38 15.07 13.73
C SER A 54 12.25 16.12 14.85
N THR A 55 12.84 17.30 14.69
CA THR A 55 12.71 18.41 15.66
C THR A 55 11.25 18.90 15.73
N ALA A 56 10.64 19.21 14.58
CA ALA A 56 9.24 19.66 14.53
C ALA A 56 8.26 18.61 15.10
N TYR A 57 8.53 17.33 14.90
CA TYR A 57 7.74 16.24 15.47
C TYR A 57 7.89 16.13 16.99
N LYS A 58 9.11 16.31 17.52
CA LYS A 58 9.36 16.36 18.97
C LYS A 58 8.64 17.55 19.60
N GLU A 59 8.73 18.73 19.01
CA GLU A 59 8.03 19.95 19.47
C GLU A 59 6.52 19.78 19.47
N MET A 60 5.95 19.19 18.41
CA MET A 60 4.53 18.85 18.36
C MET A 60 4.13 17.89 19.49
N LYS A 61 4.97 16.90 19.83
CA LYS A 61 4.71 15.98 20.95
C LYS A 61 4.77 16.69 22.30
N ILE A 62 5.79 17.52 22.52
CA ILE A 62 5.98 18.28 23.76
C ILE A 62 4.78 19.19 24.00
N THR A 63 4.39 19.99 23.01
CA THR A 63 3.24 20.90 23.15
C THR A 63 1.90 20.16 23.29
N ASN A 64 1.76 18.99 22.68
CA ASN A 64 0.60 18.15 22.90
C ASN A 64 0.56 17.59 24.34
N LEU A 65 1.70 17.17 24.88
CA LEU A 65 1.81 16.72 26.27
C LEU A 65 1.49 17.86 27.25
N GLN A 66 2.07 19.04 27.05
CA GLN A 66 1.78 20.23 27.87
C GLN A 66 0.30 20.60 27.89
N TRP A 67 -0.41 20.44 26.76
CA TRP A 67 -1.86 20.64 26.71
C TRP A 67 -2.64 19.56 27.49
N TYR A 68 -2.17 18.31 27.51
CA TYR A 68 -2.75 17.26 28.36
C TYR A 68 -2.52 17.52 29.85
N GLU A 69 -1.29 17.89 30.23
CA GLU A 69 -0.90 18.19 31.61
C GLU A 69 -1.66 19.41 32.17
N ALA A 70 -1.93 20.40 31.33
CA ALA A 70 -2.75 21.56 31.68
C ALA A 70 -4.26 21.26 31.83
N GLY A 71 -4.69 20.00 31.76
CA GLY A 71 -6.11 19.63 31.91
C GLY A 71 -6.95 19.84 30.65
N ARG A 72 -6.33 19.88 29.46
CA ARG A 72 -7.00 20.09 28.16
C ARG A 72 -7.84 21.37 28.10
N PRO A 73 -7.24 22.54 28.36
CA PRO A 73 -7.97 23.79 28.40
C PRO A 73 -8.55 24.16 27.01
N PRO A 74 -9.65 24.94 26.98
CA PRO A 74 -10.39 25.28 25.77
C PRO A 74 -9.63 26.24 24.83
N SER A 75 -10.23 26.51 23.65
CA SER A 75 -9.62 27.13 22.46
C SER A 75 -8.79 28.40 22.65
N ASN A 76 -9.01 29.18 23.70
CA ASN A 76 -8.35 30.47 23.91
C ASN A 76 -7.13 30.38 24.84
N HIS A 77 -6.77 29.18 25.32
CA HIS A 77 -5.63 29.00 26.22
C HIS A 77 -4.30 28.89 25.45
N ASN A 78 -3.22 29.46 25.99
CA ASN A 78 -1.90 29.46 25.33
C ASN A 78 -1.42 28.05 24.91
N THR A 79 -1.68 27.03 25.72
CA THR A 79 -1.26 25.64 25.42
C THR A 79 -1.97 25.04 24.19
N ILE A 80 -3.25 25.36 23.94
CA ILE A 80 -3.95 24.86 22.75
C ILE A 80 -3.54 25.63 21.49
N ILE A 81 -3.26 26.93 21.62
CA ILE A 81 -2.72 27.77 20.54
C ILE A 81 -1.36 27.21 20.09
N LYS A 82 -0.41 27.08 21.03
CA LYS A 82 0.92 26.50 20.77
C LYS A 82 0.86 25.09 20.18
N LYS A 83 -0.07 24.25 20.64
CA LYS A 83 -0.29 22.91 20.08
C LYS A 83 -0.75 22.98 18.61
N LYS A 84 -1.68 23.88 18.28
CA LYS A 84 -2.19 24.06 16.91
C LYS A 84 -1.08 24.58 15.99
N GLU A 85 -0.33 25.59 16.43
CA GLU A 85 0.80 26.17 15.69
C GLU A 85 1.88 25.11 15.40
N ASN A 86 2.34 24.37 16.42
CA ASN A 86 3.37 23.36 16.22
C ASN A 86 2.90 22.20 15.35
N LYS A 87 1.62 21.80 15.45
CA LYS A 87 1.03 20.82 14.54
C LYS A 87 0.99 21.32 13.09
N GLN A 88 0.67 22.59 12.87
CA GLN A 88 0.68 23.22 11.56
C GLN A 88 2.11 23.33 11.00
N ASN A 89 3.06 23.74 11.84
CA ASN A 89 4.48 23.81 11.48
C ASN A 89 5.01 22.43 11.06
N PHE A 90 4.76 21.39 11.86
CA PHE A 90 5.13 20.02 11.50
C PHE A 90 4.54 19.59 10.15
N ARG A 91 3.25 19.87 9.90
CA ARG A 91 2.61 19.57 8.61
C ARG A 91 3.26 20.31 7.45
N ARG A 92 3.63 21.58 7.66
CA ARG A 92 4.30 22.41 6.67
C ARG A 92 5.67 21.83 6.32
N VAL A 93 6.53 21.65 7.31
CA VAL A 93 7.89 21.07 7.14
C VAL A 93 7.81 19.72 6.44
N TYR A 94 6.91 18.84 6.90
CA TYR A 94 6.74 17.51 6.30
C TYR A 94 6.30 17.57 4.82
N ARG A 95 5.37 18.47 4.47
CA ARG A 95 4.93 18.66 3.07
C ARG A 95 6.02 19.25 2.20
N THR A 96 6.80 20.21 2.71
CA THR A 96 7.91 20.80 1.98
C THR A 96 8.96 19.75 1.63
N GLU A 97 9.35 18.92 2.61
CA GLU A 97 10.31 17.83 2.40
C GLU A 97 9.79 16.76 1.43
N LEU A 98 8.50 16.42 1.51
CA LEU A 98 7.85 15.55 0.52
C LEU A 98 7.91 16.15 -0.89
N ALA A 99 7.65 17.45 -1.03
CA ALA A 99 7.74 18.14 -2.32
C ALA A 99 9.18 18.15 -2.85
N MET A 100 10.16 18.43 -1.99
CA MET A 100 11.58 18.43 -2.36
C MET A 100 12.05 17.03 -2.81
N THR A 101 11.72 15.99 -2.05
CA THR A 101 12.07 14.61 -2.44
C THR A 101 11.40 14.18 -3.74
N LYS A 102 10.15 14.60 -3.99
CA LYS A 102 9.47 14.40 -5.26
C LYS A 102 10.16 15.16 -6.41
N SER A 103 10.60 16.39 -6.17
CA SER A 103 11.34 17.18 -7.15
C SER A 103 12.68 16.55 -7.50
N LYS A 104 13.46 16.14 -6.49
CA LYS A 104 14.74 15.42 -6.68
C LYS A 104 14.55 14.12 -7.44
N LEU A 105 13.45 13.40 -7.19
CA LEU A 105 13.12 12.20 -7.95
C LEU A 105 12.83 12.54 -9.42
N LYS A 106 12.07 13.61 -9.70
CA LYS A 106 11.78 14.05 -11.07
C LYS A 106 13.07 14.42 -11.81
N GLU A 107 13.93 15.19 -11.18
CA GLU A 107 15.25 15.55 -11.73
C GLU A 107 16.10 14.30 -11.99
N LYS A 108 16.11 13.35 -11.04
CA LYS A 108 16.81 12.08 -11.24
C LYS A 108 16.31 11.35 -12.48
N ILE A 109 14.99 11.27 -12.69
CA ILE A 109 14.38 10.64 -13.87
C ILE A 109 14.80 11.36 -15.15
N LEU A 110 14.78 12.70 -15.16
CA LEU A 110 15.18 13.50 -16.32
C LEU A 110 16.66 13.31 -16.68
N ASN A 111 17.52 13.15 -15.68
CA ASN A 111 18.96 12.96 -15.85
C ASN A 111 19.36 11.49 -16.00
N THR A 112 18.39 10.56 -16.03
CA THR A 112 18.67 9.13 -16.15
C THR A 112 19.10 8.79 -17.58
N THR A 113 20.17 8.01 -17.72
CA THR A 113 20.62 7.51 -19.02
C THR A 113 19.66 6.45 -19.56
N THR A 114 19.65 6.25 -20.88
CA THR A 114 18.96 5.12 -21.50
C THR A 114 19.44 3.81 -20.86
N LYS A 115 18.49 2.95 -20.46
CA LYS A 115 18.68 1.61 -19.83
C LYS A 115 19.00 1.57 -18.31
N ASP A 116 18.68 2.59 -17.51
CA ASP A 116 18.73 2.44 -16.03
C ASP A 116 17.57 1.57 -15.51
N THR A 117 17.80 0.26 -15.48
CA THR A 117 16.86 -0.75 -14.99
C THR A 117 16.48 -0.56 -13.52
N LYS A 118 17.38 0.01 -12.70
CA LYS A 118 17.14 0.22 -11.27
C LYS A 118 16.11 1.31 -11.02
N ILE A 119 16.20 2.42 -11.76
CA ILE A 119 15.20 3.50 -11.70
C ILE A 119 13.88 3.01 -12.26
N PHE A 120 13.89 2.26 -13.37
CA PHE A 120 12.70 1.66 -13.95
C PHE A 120 11.92 0.79 -12.94
N HIS A 121 12.57 -0.21 -12.34
CA HIS A 121 11.92 -1.07 -11.35
C HIS A 121 11.52 -0.32 -10.07
N MET A 122 12.29 0.71 -9.67
CA MET A 122 11.89 1.57 -8.54
C MET A 122 10.58 2.32 -8.84
N LEU A 123 10.38 2.81 -10.06
CA LEU A 123 9.16 3.52 -10.45
C LEU A 123 7.95 2.58 -10.52
N ILE A 124 8.11 1.40 -11.13
CA ILE A 124 7.08 0.35 -11.16
C ILE A 124 6.64 0.01 -9.73
N ASN A 125 7.59 -0.24 -8.84
CA ASN A 125 7.31 -0.59 -7.44
C ASN A 125 6.67 0.55 -6.63
N LYS A 126 6.86 1.81 -7.04
CA LYS A 126 6.17 2.97 -6.43
C LYS A 126 4.72 3.05 -6.92
N GLN A 127 4.46 2.75 -8.19
CA GLN A 127 3.14 2.79 -8.79
C GLN A 127 2.26 1.61 -8.36
N SER A 128 2.84 0.40 -8.26
CA SER A 128 2.12 -0.82 -7.86
C SER A 128 1.50 -0.74 -6.46
N LYS A 129 2.10 0.03 -5.54
CA LYS A 129 1.56 0.27 -4.19
C LYS A 129 0.38 1.25 -4.15
N SER A 130 0.17 2.01 -5.23
CA SER A 130 -0.86 3.04 -5.37
C SER A 130 -2.07 2.61 -6.21
N LEU A 131 -2.13 1.34 -6.64
CA LEU A 131 -3.28 0.78 -7.36
C LEU A 131 -4.45 0.54 -6.40
N ARG A 132 -5.01 1.63 -5.84
CA ARG A 132 -6.36 1.62 -5.29
C ARG A 132 -7.25 2.29 -6.34
N GLY A 133 -8.04 1.45 -7.00
CA GLY A 133 -8.89 1.82 -8.11
C GLY A 133 -8.48 1.04 -9.35
N CYS A 134 -9.22 -0.03 -9.64
CA CYS A 134 -9.36 -0.43 -11.04
C CYS A 134 -9.92 0.81 -11.76
N ILE A 135 -9.29 1.24 -12.86
CA ILE A 135 -9.88 2.30 -13.69
C ILE A 135 -11.22 1.74 -14.13
N GLN A 136 -12.33 2.33 -13.65
CA GLN A 136 -13.67 1.92 -14.05
C GLN A 136 -14.00 2.50 -15.43
N ASP A 137 -13.55 3.75 -15.63
CA ASP A 137 -13.78 4.54 -16.83
C ASP A 137 -12.48 5.23 -17.24
N LEU A 138 -12.10 5.10 -18.51
CA LEU A 138 -10.97 5.78 -19.13
C LEU A 138 -11.51 6.84 -20.10
N HIS A 139 -11.10 8.08 -19.91
CA HIS A 139 -11.44 9.17 -20.82
C HIS A 139 -10.28 9.40 -21.78
N VAL A 140 -10.51 9.17 -23.07
CA VAL A 140 -9.55 9.44 -24.16
C VAL A 140 -10.24 10.33 -25.17
N ASP A 141 -9.68 11.51 -25.43
CA ASP A 141 -10.28 12.54 -26.29
C ASP A 141 -11.71 12.89 -25.82
N ASP A 142 -12.74 12.60 -26.63
CA ASP A 142 -14.16 12.81 -26.33
C ASP A 142 -14.91 11.50 -25.96
N GLU A 143 -14.21 10.37 -25.86
CA GLU A 143 -14.80 9.07 -25.58
C GLU A 143 -14.55 8.61 -24.14
N ILE A 144 -15.59 8.03 -23.53
CA ILE A 144 -15.54 7.39 -22.21
C ILE A 144 -15.60 5.88 -22.41
N LEU A 145 -14.47 5.22 -22.18
CA LEU A 145 -14.32 3.78 -22.31
C LEU A 145 -14.48 3.13 -20.94
N THR A 146 -15.52 2.32 -20.80
CA THR A 146 -15.84 1.61 -19.56
C THR A 146 -15.64 0.10 -19.75
N GLY A 147 -15.11 -0.57 -18.73
CA GLY A 147 -14.83 -2.01 -18.77
C GLY A 147 -13.39 -2.33 -19.20
N GLU A 148 -12.84 -3.40 -18.64
CA GLU A 148 -11.40 -3.71 -18.69
C GLU A 148 -10.85 -3.83 -20.13
N ASP A 149 -11.54 -4.58 -21.00
CA ASP A 149 -11.11 -4.77 -22.39
C ASP A 149 -11.10 -3.46 -23.19
N ASN A 150 -12.16 -2.65 -23.04
CA ASN A 150 -12.29 -1.37 -23.72
C ASN A 150 -11.26 -0.35 -23.23
N ILE A 151 -10.97 -0.35 -21.92
CA ILE A 151 -9.92 0.48 -21.33
C ILE A 151 -8.56 0.09 -21.89
N MET A 152 -8.25 -1.21 -21.95
CA MET A 152 -6.98 -1.71 -22.48
C MET A 152 -6.82 -1.38 -23.97
N GLU A 153 -7.88 -1.53 -24.77
CA GLU A 153 -7.87 -1.15 -26.18
C GLU A 153 -7.73 0.37 -26.38
N GLY A 154 -8.42 1.17 -25.56
CA GLY A 154 -8.28 2.63 -25.52
C GLY A 154 -6.87 3.09 -25.21
N PHE A 155 -6.25 2.50 -24.18
CA PHE A 155 -4.84 2.71 -23.86
C PHE A 155 -3.94 2.39 -25.05
N ARG A 156 -4.13 1.23 -25.68
CA ARG A 156 -3.32 0.81 -26.83
C ARG A 156 -3.42 1.80 -27.99
N LYS A 157 -4.63 2.22 -28.35
CA LYS A 157 -4.87 3.18 -29.45
C LYS A 157 -4.28 4.56 -29.14
N HIS A 158 -4.52 5.07 -27.93
CA HIS A 158 -4.02 6.39 -27.51
C HIS A 158 -2.49 6.46 -27.59
N PHE A 159 -1.79 5.48 -27.01
CA PHE A 159 -0.33 5.48 -26.99
C PHE A 159 0.31 5.10 -28.34
N ALA A 160 -0.37 4.30 -29.17
CA ALA A 160 0.07 4.06 -30.53
C ALA A 160 0.13 5.36 -31.36
N ASN A 161 -0.85 6.25 -31.16
CA ASN A 161 -0.89 7.54 -31.86
C ASN A 161 0.16 8.55 -31.34
N LEU A 162 0.57 8.43 -30.07
CA LEU A 162 1.63 9.27 -29.49
C LEU A 162 3.03 8.84 -29.92
N ALA A 163 3.21 7.56 -30.24
CA ALA A 163 4.45 7.03 -30.75
C ALA A 163 4.57 7.34 -32.24
N VAL A 164 5.06 8.52 -32.61
CA VAL A 164 5.55 8.75 -33.97
C VAL A 164 6.78 7.86 -34.16
N PRO A 165 6.76 6.83 -35.01
CA PRO A 165 7.95 6.05 -35.28
C PRO A 165 8.92 7.00 -35.99
N THR A 166 10.00 7.38 -35.31
CA THR A 166 11.08 8.10 -35.97
C THR A 166 11.67 7.14 -37.01
N ARG A 167 11.32 7.32 -38.28
CA ARG A 167 11.98 6.65 -39.41
C ARG A 167 13.34 7.32 -39.66
N ASP A 168 14.17 7.32 -38.63
CA ASP A 168 15.55 7.74 -38.76
C ASP A 168 16.31 6.51 -39.26
N GLU A 169 16.46 6.39 -40.59
CA GLU A 169 17.07 5.22 -41.24
C GLU A 169 18.47 4.93 -40.67
N ASP A 170 19.20 5.97 -40.24
CA ASP A 170 20.53 5.88 -39.63
C ASP A 170 20.55 5.21 -38.24
N LEU A 171 19.44 5.22 -37.49
CA LEU A 171 19.33 4.60 -36.16
C LEU A 171 19.09 3.09 -36.26
N ASN A 172 18.41 2.64 -37.33
CA ASN A 172 18.22 1.22 -37.62
C ASN A 172 19.52 0.54 -38.05
N TYR A 173 20.35 1.22 -38.87
CA TYR A 173 21.65 0.68 -39.28
C TYR A 173 22.63 0.47 -38.12
N LYS A 174 22.63 1.37 -37.11
CA LYS A 174 23.56 1.26 -35.97
C LYS A 174 23.29 0.09 -35.04
N ASN A 175 22.05 -0.40 -34.99
CA ASN A 175 21.66 -1.50 -34.12
C ASN A 175 21.43 -2.81 -34.88
N GLU A 176 21.52 -2.81 -36.21
CA GLU A 176 21.26 -3.99 -37.04
C GLU A 176 22.24 -5.13 -36.70
N ASP A 177 23.52 -4.81 -36.52
CA ASP A 177 24.54 -5.77 -36.10
C ASP A 177 24.31 -6.29 -34.68
N THR A 178 23.75 -5.45 -33.80
CA THR A 178 23.42 -5.85 -32.43
C THR A 178 22.21 -6.78 -32.41
N ILE A 179 21.19 -6.48 -33.21
CA ILE A 179 19.98 -7.32 -33.37
C ILE A 179 20.34 -8.65 -34.04
N LYS A 180 21.21 -8.65 -35.06
CA LYS A 180 21.72 -9.87 -35.69
C LYS A 180 22.49 -10.72 -34.68
N TYR A 181 23.38 -10.13 -33.90
CA TYR A 181 24.12 -10.83 -32.85
C TYR A 181 23.21 -11.43 -31.77
N GLU A 182 22.19 -10.69 -31.32
CA GLU A 182 21.20 -11.20 -30.35
C GLU A 182 20.33 -12.32 -30.94
N MET A 183 19.94 -12.20 -32.22
CA MET A 183 19.24 -13.26 -32.95
C MET A 183 20.11 -14.51 -33.11
N ASP A 184 21.39 -14.36 -33.45
CA ASP A 184 22.32 -15.48 -33.58
C ASP A 184 22.50 -16.20 -32.23
N ILE A 185 22.61 -15.47 -31.12
CA ILE A 185 22.65 -16.05 -29.77
C ILE A 185 21.36 -16.80 -29.45
N ILE A 186 20.20 -16.23 -29.73
CA ILE A 186 18.91 -16.88 -29.47
C ILE A 186 18.81 -18.16 -30.30
N THR A 187 19.21 -18.10 -31.58
CA THR A 187 19.17 -19.21 -32.52
C THR A 187 20.14 -20.32 -32.10
N GLU A 188 21.34 -19.95 -31.64
CA GLU A 188 22.35 -20.85 -31.08
C GLU A 188 21.88 -21.49 -29.76
N LEU A 189 21.21 -20.73 -28.88
CA LEU A 189 20.61 -21.26 -27.66
C LEU A 189 19.44 -22.21 -27.96
N THR A 190 18.64 -21.96 -28.98
CA THR A 190 17.56 -22.86 -29.39
C THR A 190 18.06 -24.11 -30.13
N ASN A 191 19.20 -24.02 -30.83
CA ASN A 191 19.78 -25.14 -31.58
C ASN A 191 20.77 -25.98 -30.75
N ASN A 192 21.26 -25.46 -29.63
CA ASN A 192 22.06 -26.23 -28.68
C ASN A 192 21.17 -27.23 -27.92
N SER A 193 21.18 -28.48 -28.39
CA SER A 193 20.50 -29.64 -27.82
C SER A 193 20.97 -30.06 -26.41
N ASP A 194 21.92 -29.33 -25.82
CA ASP A 194 22.45 -29.58 -24.47
C ASP A 194 21.68 -28.85 -23.37
N ILE A 195 20.70 -28.01 -23.72
CA ILE A 195 19.72 -27.52 -22.75
C ILE A 195 18.78 -28.67 -22.44
N LYS A 196 19.09 -29.41 -21.37
CA LYS A 196 18.20 -30.45 -20.85
C LYS A 196 16.83 -29.86 -20.64
N GLU A 197 15.82 -30.49 -21.24
CA GLU A 197 14.43 -30.15 -20.98
C GLU A 197 14.22 -30.10 -19.47
N PRO A 198 13.66 -29.00 -18.94
CA PRO A 198 13.48 -28.85 -17.51
C PRO A 198 12.59 -29.98 -17.01
N THR A 199 13.09 -30.72 -16.02
CA THR A 199 12.34 -31.84 -15.47
C THR A 199 11.10 -31.28 -14.77
N THR A 200 9.97 -31.98 -14.78
CA THR A 200 8.76 -31.58 -14.04
C THR A 200 9.06 -31.18 -12.59
N CYS A 201 9.98 -31.88 -11.92
CA CYS A 201 10.45 -31.56 -10.58
C CYS A 201 11.17 -30.20 -10.47
N GLU A 202 11.95 -29.81 -11.48
CA GLU A 202 12.63 -28.50 -11.53
C GLU A 202 11.63 -27.38 -11.77
N ILE A 203 10.62 -27.62 -12.62
CA ILE A 203 9.50 -26.71 -12.85
C ILE A 203 8.73 -26.51 -11.54
N TYR A 204 8.40 -27.58 -10.81
CA TYR A 204 7.73 -27.49 -9.52
C TYR A 204 8.54 -26.74 -8.47
N LYS A 205 9.86 -26.97 -8.38
CA LYS A 205 10.74 -26.22 -7.48
C LYS A 205 10.83 -24.74 -7.86
N ALA A 206 10.90 -24.43 -9.15
CA ALA A 206 10.89 -23.06 -9.64
C ALA A 206 9.57 -22.37 -9.27
N LEU A 207 8.44 -23.03 -9.49
CA LEU A 207 7.12 -22.57 -9.05
C LEU A 207 7.08 -22.34 -7.54
N GLU A 208 7.51 -23.30 -6.73
CA GLU A 208 7.50 -23.20 -5.26
C GLU A 208 8.38 -22.05 -4.73
N SER A 209 9.46 -21.72 -5.46
CA SER A 209 10.37 -20.61 -5.17
C SER A 209 9.82 -19.23 -5.54
N MET A 210 8.82 -19.15 -6.42
CA MET A 210 8.15 -17.90 -6.77
C MET A 210 7.29 -17.45 -5.58
N LYS A 211 7.56 -16.25 -5.06
CA LYS A 211 6.85 -15.71 -3.89
C LYS A 211 5.33 -15.70 -4.12
N LYS A 212 4.59 -16.41 -3.27
CA LYS A 212 3.13 -16.51 -3.28
C LYS A 212 2.47 -15.13 -3.39
N GLY A 213 1.85 -14.87 -4.54
CA GLY A 213 1.10 -13.66 -4.90
C GLY A 213 0.35 -13.92 -6.21
N LYS A 214 -0.56 -13.03 -6.62
CA LYS A 214 -1.48 -13.25 -7.77
C LYS A 214 -0.82 -13.67 -9.10
N ALA A 215 0.45 -13.32 -9.32
CA ALA A 215 1.19 -13.74 -10.50
C ALA A 215 1.57 -15.25 -10.49
N PHE A 216 1.64 -15.88 -9.31
CA PHE A 216 1.86 -17.31 -9.15
C PHE A 216 0.65 -18.12 -9.64
N ASP A 217 -0.57 -17.74 -9.24
CA ASP A 217 -1.78 -18.47 -9.62
C ASP A 217 -2.01 -18.41 -11.15
N LEU A 218 -1.87 -17.23 -11.77
CA LEU A 218 -2.02 -17.05 -13.22
C LEU A 218 -0.93 -17.75 -14.06
N THR A 219 0.31 -17.85 -13.56
CA THR A 219 1.38 -18.53 -14.30
C THR A 219 1.29 -20.04 -14.17
N VAL A 220 0.94 -20.57 -13.00
CA VAL A 220 0.70 -22.01 -12.81
C VAL A 220 -0.46 -22.48 -13.69
N GLU A 221 -1.57 -21.73 -13.71
CA GLU A 221 -2.73 -22.05 -14.53
C GLU A 221 -2.39 -22.02 -16.03
N ASN A 222 -1.64 -21.00 -16.48
CA ASN A 222 -1.16 -20.95 -17.87
C ASN A 222 -0.19 -22.07 -18.23
N PHE A 223 0.69 -22.51 -17.32
CA PHE A 223 1.59 -23.64 -17.58
C PHE A 223 0.87 -24.99 -17.62
N ILE A 224 -0.15 -25.18 -16.78
CA ILE A 224 -0.98 -26.39 -16.79
C ILE A 224 -1.79 -26.45 -18.09
N TYR A 225 -2.51 -25.37 -18.43
CA TYR A 225 -3.37 -25.35 -19.62
C TYR A 225 -2.60 -25.26 -20.95
N ALA A 226 -1.51 -24.50 -21.02
CA ALA A 226 -0.68 -24.45 -22.24
C ALA A 226 0.12 -25.74 -22.43
N GLY A 227 0.50 -26.42 -21.34
CA GLY A 227 1.18 -27.72 -21.37
C GLY A 227 0.31 -28.80 -22.01
N ASP A 228 -0.97 -28.88 -21.64
CA ASP A 228 -1.91 -29.85 -22.24
C ASP A 228 -2.10 -29.59 -23.74
N THR A 229 -2.21 -28.33 -24.18
CA THR A 229 -2.31 -28.00 -25.62
C THR A 229 -1.04 -28.29 -26.42
N LEU A 230 0.14 -28.30 -25.79
CA LEU A 230 1.41 -28.63 -26.44
C LEU A 230 1.56 -30.13 -26.63
N ILE A 231 1.12 -30.94 -25.67
CA ILE A 231 1.15 -32.41 -25.75
C ILE A 231 0.22 -32.92 -26.85
N ASP A 232 -0.97 -32.32 -27.00
CA ASP A 232 -1.93 -32.67 -28.07
C ASP A 232 -1.47 -32.23 -29.47
N SER A 233 -0.51 -31.31 -29.58
CA SER A 233 0.03 -30.82 -30.86
C SER A 233 1.22 -31.64 -31.40
N VAL A 234 1.69 -32.62 -30.63
CA VAL A 234 2.85 -33.48 -30.95
C VAL A 234 2.40 -34.93 -31.29
N HIS A 235 1.10 -35.19 -31.39
CA HIS A 235 0.51 -36.40 -31.99
C HIS A 235 -0.25 -36.09 -33.29
#